data_AF-H3DGE9-F1
#
_entry.id   AF-H3DGE9-F1
#
_cell.length_a   1.000
_cell.length_b   1.000
_cell.length_c   1.000
_cell.angle_alpha   90.00
_cell.angle_beta   90.00
_cell.angle_gamma   90.00
#
_symmetry.space_group_name_H-M   'P 1'
#
loop_
_entity.id
_entity.type
_entity.pdbx_description
1 polymer ?
#
loop_
_entity_poly.entity_id
_entity_poly.type
_entity_poly.pdbx_seq_one_letter_code
_entity_poly.pdbx_strand_id
1 'polypeptide(L)'
;SMALVASLQRHTDEVSCCAFSPSRLATSSGDKTIRVYDTADFSELRFSPLSGHGYGVHCCCFSACGAHLLSCSTDGLVLVWSSGTGAVTARLEHPGRSPLRVCALAPDSSLLLAGASDGTVALWDFCSRTLRRCSSVSEASVVACCFSPCSQMFVSGCTHGDIKLWDADFRLLLAEKNAHDLGVTCCSFAPTFNVDGCCAEFRLASCGQDSRVNIWSLTQRDGSVCALKLLHTLTSQSAPVLSCAFSSDGELVASGSVDKSVAVYEANQGTLLHTLTQHDRYVTAVAFSPVMPWVATGSMDRSVKVWSIGDAGSSVGKPSGYSARLFSDWSEEDVQAWLREEGLQDLIGIFTTHNIDGAELTRLDKDTAAELGIESLGLRSRLMRKIEALKAEESGSGVPDEFLCPITRALMKDPVIAADGYSYERASIQSWLSGKNKTSPMTNLPLQTTILTPNRSLKTAIRRWES
;
A
#
# COMPACT_ATOMS: atom_id res chain seq x y z
N SER A 1 -14.00 1.65 18.24
CA SER A 1 -15.00 2.66 17.85
C SER A 1 -14.59 3.31 16.55
N MET A 2 -15.54 3.72 15.72
CA MET A 2 -15.25 4.52 14.52
C MET A 2 -15.71 5.96 14.70
N ALA A 3 -14.88 6.92 14.28
CA ALA A 3 -15.18 8.35 14.34
C ALA A 3 -14.98 8.99 12.97
N LEU A 4 -15.84 9.93 12.60
CA LEU A 4 -15.71 10.69 11.35
C LEU A 4 -14.58 11.72 11.50
N VAL A 5 -13.57 11.62 10.64
CA VAL A 5 -12.41 12.51 10.59
C VAL A 5 -12.65 13.65 9.60
N ALA A 6 -13.14 13.33 8.41
CA ALA A 6 -13.39 14.30 7.35
C ALA A 6 -14.61 13.93 6.51
N SER A 7 -15.28 14.95 5.96
CA SER A 7 -16.33 14.78 4.95
C SER A 7 -16.04 15.73 3.79
N LEU A 8 -15.79 15.15 2.62
CA LEU A 8 -15.36 15.83 1.41
C LEU A 8 -16.49 15.77 0.39
N GLN A 9 -17.00 16.91 -0.07
CA GLN A 9 -18.09 16.95 -1.05
C GLN A 9 -17.80 17.98 -2.12
N ARG A 10 -16.91 17.61 -3.04
CA ARG A 10 -16.38 18.50 -4.08
C ARG A 10 -16.71 18.02 -5.50
N HIS A 11 -17.01 16.73 -5.69
CA HIS A 11 -17.41 16.18 -6.98
C HIS A 11 -18.80 16.67 -7.40
N THR A 12 -18.98 16.88 -8.70
CA THR A 12 -20.29 17.30 -9.26
C THR A 12 -21.17 16.11 -9.64
N ASP A 13 -20.60 14.90 -9.65
CA ASP A 13 -21.29 13.63 -9.92
C ASP A 13 -20.89 12.57 -8.88
N GLU A 14 -21.42 11.35 -9.00
CA GLU A 14 -21.14 10.23 -8.09
C GLU A 14 -19.64 9.91 -7.99
N VAL A 15 -19.19 9.57 -6.77
CA VAL A 15 -17.84 9.06 -6.55
C VAL A 15 -17.80 7.60 -7.01
N SER A 16 -16.77 7.21 -7.75
CA SER A 16 -16.62 5.85 -8.30
C SER A 16 -15.56 5.03 -7.58
N CYS A 17 -14.47 5.67 -7.12
CA CYS A 17 -13.37 4.99 -6.46
C CYS A 17 -12.66 5.93 -5.47
N CYS A 18 -12.04 5.33 -4.45
CA CYS A 18 -11.17 6.00 -3.49
C CYS A 18 -9.86 5.20 -3.42
N ALA A 19 -8.73 5.88 -3.32
CA ALA A 19 -7.43 5.23 -3.13
C ALA A 19 -6.54 6.06 -2.22
N PHE A 20 -5.85 5.40 -1.28
CA PHE A 20 -4.84 6.03 -0.45
C PHE A 20 -3.43 5.74 -0.96
N SER A 21 -2.56 6.71 -0.77
CA SER A 21 -1.13 6.52 -0.56
C SER A 21 -0.78 6.90 0.89
N PRO A 22 0.48 6.75 1.33
CA PRO A 22 0.90 7.22 2.65
C PRO A 22 0.56 8.70 2.93
N SER A 23 0.65 9.57 1.91
CA SER A 23 0.52 11.02 2.05
C SER A 23 -0.67 11.64 1.30
N ARG A 24 -1.45 10.83 0.56
CA ARG A 24 -2.51 11.33 -0.33
C ARG A 24 -3.75 10.46 -0.30
N LEU A 25 -4.90 11.10 -0.46
CA LEU A 25 -6.17 10.45 -0.80
C LEU A 25 -6.58 10.92 -2.20
N ALA A 26 -6.83 9.99 -3.11
CA ALA A 26 -7.41 10.26 -4.42
C ALA A 26 -8.84 9.73 -4.51
N THR A 27 -9.73 10.52 -5.13
CA THR A 27 -11.15 10.16 -5.32
C THR A 27 -11.52 10.40 -6.77
N SER A 28 -12.03 9.38 -7.46
CA SER A 28 -12.47 9.48 -8.86
C SER A 28 -13.98 9.56 -8.97
N SER A 29 -14.50 10.12 -10.06
CA SER A 29 -15.94 10.36 -10.22
C SER A 29 -16.43 10.25 -11.67
N GLY A 30 -17.74 10.04 -11.81
CA GLY A 30 -18.50 10.21 -13.05
C GLY A 30 -18.36 11.61 -13.68
N ASP A 31 -17.96 12.62 -12.89
CA ASP A 31 -17.70 13.98 -13.36
C ASP A 31 -16.42 14.13 -14.22
N LYS A 32 -15.77 12.99 -14.52
CA LYS A 32 -14.57 12.87 -15.36
C LYS A 32 -13.29 13.37 -14.71
N THR A 33 -13.34 13.70 -13.41
CA THR A 33 -12.20 14.21 -12.67
C THR A 33 -11.73 13.24 -11.59
N ILE A 34 -10.50 13.47 -11.15
CA ILE A 34 -9.95 12.87 -9.94
C ILE A 34 -9.55 14.00 -9.00
N ARG A 35 -10.03 13.97 -7.77
CA ARG A 35 -9.64 14.92 -6.73
C ARG A 35 -8.59 14.30 -5.82
N VAL A 36 -7.63 15.11 -5.39
CA VAL A 36 -6.47 14.66 -4.62
C VAL A 36 -6.33 15.54 -3.39
N TYR A 37 -6.24 14.90 -2.22
CA TYR A 37 -6.19 15.55 -0.92
C TYR A 37 -4.92 15.15 -0.17
N ASP A 38 -4.43 16.03 0.69
CA ASP A 38 -3.38 15.72 1.66
C ASP A 38 -3.96 14.85 2.79
N THR A 39 -3.27 13.78 3.21
CA THR A 39 -3.76 12.96 4.33
C THR A 39 -3.56 13.61 5.69
N ALA A 40 -2.71 14.62 5.82
CA ALA A 40 -2.49 15.30 7.10
C ALA A 40 -3.74 16.07 7.56
N ASP A 41 -4.46 16.71 6.63
CA ASP A 41 -5.60 17.59 6.95
C ASP A 41 -6.81 17.45 6.00
N PHE A 42 -6.73 16.58 5.00
CA PHE A 42 -7.72 16.42 3.93
C PHE A 42 -8.00 17.70 3.13
N SER A 43 -7.04 18.63 3.08
CA SER A 43 -7.09 19.76 2.17
C SER A 43 -6.88 19.32 0.72
N GLU A 44 -7.67 19.89 -0.20
CA GLU A 44 -7.56 19.61 -1.63
C GLU A 44 -6.28 20.25 -2.20
N LEU A 45 -5.48 19.48 -2.93
CA LEU A 45 -4.21 19.96 -3.49
C LEU A 45 -4.41 20.94 -4.65
N ARG A 46 -3.45 21.85 -4.83
CA ARG A 46 -3.55 22.96 -5.80
C ARG A 46 -3.67 22.53 -7.27
N PHE A 47 -3.10 21.38 -7.63
CA PHE A 47 -3.22 20.85 -9.00
C PHE A 47 -4.53 20.08 -9.22
N SER A 48 -5.35 19.92 -8.17
CA SER A 48 -6.66 19.27 -8.21
C SER A 48 -7.74 20.27 -8.65
N PRO A 49 -8.78 19.86 -9.40
CA PRO A 49 -9.05 18.51 -9.89
C PRO A 49 -8.19 18.11 -11.09
N LEU A 50 -7.75 16.85 -11.12
CA LEU A 50 -7.09 16.25 -12.28
C LEU A 50 -8.12 15.99 -13.37
N SER A 51 -7.90 16.59 -14.54
CA SER A 51 -8.78 16.48 -15.70
C SER A 51 -7.99 15.98 -16.91
N GLY A 52 -8.53 15.00 -17.63
CA GLY A 52 -7.84 14.41 -18.78
C GLY A 52 -8.63 13.29 -19.47
N HIS A 53 -9.54 12.64 -18.76
CA HIS A 53 -10.45 11.65 -19.32
C HIS A 53 -11.63 12.30 -20.07
N GLY A 54 -12.07 11.66 -21.15
CA GLY A 54 -13.22 12.12 -21.94
C GLY A 54 -14.57 11.75 -21.33
N TYR A 55 -14.59 10.73 -20.47
CA TYR A 55 -15.76 10.15 -19.81
C TYR A 55 -15.48 9.90 -18.32
N GLY A 56 -16.52 9.51 -17.57
CA GLY A 56 -16.43 9.22 -16.14
C GLY A 56 -15.28 8.26 -15.82
N VAL A 57 -14.56 8.56 -14.74
CA VAL A 57 -13.44 7.76 -14.27
C VAL A 57 -14.00 6.66 -13.38
N HIS A 58 -13.67 5.39 -13.64
CA HIS A 58 -14.23 4.25 -12.92
C HIS A 58 -13.37 3.79 -11.75
N CYS A 59 -12.05 3.85 -11.92
CA CYS A 59 -11.10 3.34 -10.93
C CYS A 59 -9.88 4.26 -10.89
N CYS A 60 -9.32 4.42 -9.69
CA CYS A 60 -8.01 5.01 -9.49
C CYS A 60 -7.22 4.22 -8.43
N CYS A 61 -5.90 4.16 -8.56
CA CYS A 61 -5.03 3.53 -7.57
C CYS A 61 -3.64 4.17 -7.57
N PHE A 62 -2.97 4.19 -6.41
CA PHE A 62 -1.60 4.66 -6.30
C PHE A 62 -0.61 3.50 -6.52
N SER A 63 0.60 3.82 -6.99
CA SER A 63 1.76 2.96 -6.81
C SER A 63 2.09 2.81 -5.32
N ALA A 64 2.73 1.70 -4.92
CA ALA A 64 3.11 1.46 -3.52
C ALA A 64 3.96 2.60 -2.92
N CYS A 65 4.86 3.20 -3.70
CA CYS A 65 5.67 4.35 -3.28
C CYS A 65 4.92 5.70 -3.27
N GLY A 66 3.65 5.72 -3.68
CA GLY A 66 2.83 6.92 -3.77
C GLY A 66 3.18 7.91 -4.90
N ALA A 67 4.27 7.70 -5.65
CA ALA A 67 4.75 8.63 -6.67
C ALA A 67 3.88 8.71 -7.93
N HIS A 68 3.16 7.63 -8.23
CA HIS A 68 2.26 7.54 -9.38
C HIS A 68 0.82 7.31 -8.95
N LEU A 69 -0.10 7.99 -9.61
CA LEU A 69 -1.54 7.74 -9.54
C LEU A 69 -1.98 7.21 -10.91
N LEU A 70 -2.77 6.16 -10.92
CA LEU A 70 -3.37 5.59 -12.12
C LEU A 70 -4.86 5.89 -12.10
N SER A 71 -5.45 6.04 -13.28
CA SER A 71 -6.90 6.08 -13.45
C SER A 71 -7.35 5.48 -14.76
N CYS A 72 -8.52 4.86 -14.78
CA CYS A 72 -9.13 4.34 -16.00
C CYS A 72 -10.58 4.80 -16.19
N SER A 73 -11.02 4.84 -17.46
CA SER A 73 -12.31 5.43 -17.84
C SER A 73 -12.95 4.70 -19.01
N THR A 74 -14.23 5.04 -19.25
CA THR A 74 -14.99 4.63 -20.44
C THR A 74 -14.33 5.04 -21.76
N ASP A 75 -13.42 6.02 -21.76
CA ASP A 75 -12.65 6.41 -22.95
C ASP A 75 -11.64 5.34 -23.42
N GLY A 76 -11.49 4.24 -22.69
CA GLY A 76 -10.58 3.15 -23.05
C GLY A 76 -9.11 3.44 -22.71
N LEU A 77 -8.85 4.48 -21.90
CA LEU A 77 -7.51 4.89 -21.49
C LEU A 77 -7.25 4.57 -20.03
N VAL A 78 -6.00 4.19 -19.74
CA VAL A 78 -5.38 4.37 -18.44
C VAL A 78 -4.48 5.60 -18.51
N LEU A 79 -4.74 6.59 -17.65
CA LEU A 79 -3.84 7.73 -17.46
C LEU A 79 -2.94 7.47 -16.25
N VAL A 80 -1.65 7.75 -16.42
CA VAL A 80 -0.67 7.72 -15.32
C VAL A 80 -0.33 9.17 -15.00
N TRP A 81 -0.53 9.56 -13.76
CA TRP A 81 -0.31 10.90 -13.24
C TRP A 81 0.90 10.90 -12.30
N SER A 82 1.64 11.99 -12.29
CA SER A 82 2.60 12.26 -11.22
C SER A 82 1.84 12.73 -9.98
N SER A 83 1.96 12.01 -8.87
CA SER A 83 1.25 12.36 -7.62
C SER A 83 1.73 13.67 -7.00
N GLY A 84 2.95 14.12 -7.35
CA GLY A 84 3.52 15.37 -6.84
C GLY A 84 3.08 16.61 -7.62
N THR A 85 2.81 16.47 -8.92
CA THR A 85 2.52 17.63 -9.80
C THR A 85 1.13 17.61 -10.43
N GLY A 86 0.45 16.45 -10.42
CA GLY A 86 -0.80 16.25 -11.14
C GLY A 86 -0.65 16.15 -12.67
N ALA A 87 0.56 16.15 -13.21
CA ALA A 87 0.78 16.05 -14.65
C ALA A 87 0.56 14.62 -15.16
N VAL A 88 -0.05 14.48 -16.34
CA VAL A 88 -0.15 13.19 -17.04
C VAL A 88 1.25 12.81 -17.56
N THR A 89 1.83 11.73 -17.03
CA THR A 89 3.13 11.20 -17.43
C THR A 89 3.03 10.12 -18.50
N ALA A 90 1.89 9.44 -18.61
CA ALA A 90 1.65 8.46 -19.68
C ALA A 90 0.16 8.31 -19.98
N ARG A 91 -0.13 7.91 -21.23
CA ARG A 91 -1.46 7.54 -21.72
C ARG A 91 -1.37 6.15 -22.32
N LEU A 92 -2.01 5.17 -21.68
CA LEU A 92 -2.01 3.78 -22.14
C LEU A 92 -3.39 3.46 -22.70
N GLU A 93 -3.45 3.20 -23.99
CA GLU A 93 -4.70 2.92 -24.68
C GLU A 93 -4.96 1.42 -24.74
N HIS A 94 -6.17 1.01 -24.37
CA HIS A 94 -6.62 -0.36 -24.58
C HIS A 94 -6.64 -0.67 -26.09
N PRO A 95 -6.04 -1.78 -26.56
CA PRO A 95 -5.92 -2.06 -28.00
C PRO A 95 -7.25 -2.07 -28.76
N GLY A 96 -8.30 -2.60 -28.13
CA GLY A 96 -9.66 -2.61 -28.70
C GLY A 96 -10.41 -1.28 -28.56
N ARG A 97 -9.84 -0.27 -27.91
CA ARG A 97 -10.51 0.98 -27.48
C ARG A 97 -11.78 0.76 -26.64
N SER A 98 -11.96 -0.47 -26.15
CA SER A 98 -13.07 -0.86 -25.30
C SER A 98 -13.03 -0.10 -23.97
N PRO A 99 -14.20 0.33 -23.47
CA PRO A 99 -14.31 1.00 -22.18
C PRO A 99 -13.62 0.23 -21.05
N LEU A 100 -12.71 0.87 -20.32
CA LEU A 100 -12.07 0.27 -19.15
C LEU A 100 -12.98 0.43 -17.93
N ARG A 101 -12.98 -0.55 -17.04
CA ARG A 101 -13.77 -0.56 -15.80
C ARG A 101 -12.91 -0.56 -14.55
N VAL A 102 -11.73 -1.16 -14.63
CA VAL A 102 -10.84 -1.31 -13.49
C VAL A 102 -9.38 -1.27 -13.96
N CYS A 103 -8.49 -0.74 -13.12
CA CYS A 103 -7.05 -0.83 -13.33
C CYS A 103 -6.33 -1.07 -12.01
N ALA A 104 -5.20 -1.78 -12.08
CA ALA A 104 -4.35 -2.07 -10.94
C ALA A 104 -2.87 -1.95 -11.33
N LEU A 105 -2.05 -1.55 -10.37
CA LEU A 105 -0.59 -1.62 -10.48
C LEU A 105 -0.06 -2.72 -9.56
N ALA A 106 0.90 -3.49 -10.05
CA ALA A 106 1.61 -4.46 -9.21
C ALA A 106 2.34 -3.74 -8.06
N PRO A 107 2.41 -4.33 -6.85
CA PRO A 107 3.14 -3.74 -5.72
C PRO A 107 4.59 -3.36 -6.03
N ASP A 108 5.29 -4.17 -6.82
CA ASP A 108 6.65 -3.89 -7.29
C ASP A 108 6.74 -2.86 -8.43
N SER A 109 5.61 -2.31 -8.86
CA SER A 109 5.46 -1.35 -9.96
C SER A 109 6.02 -1.86 -11.31
N SER A 110 6.13 -3.17 -11.50
CA SER A 110 6.62 -3.77 -12.75
C SER A 110 5.52 -3.85 -13.81
N LEU A 111 4.30 -4.19 -13.40
CA LEU A 111 3.17 -4.46 -14.28
C LEU A 111 1.97 -3.59 -13.96
N LEU A 112 1.25 -3.21 -15.02
CA LEU A 112 -0.03 -2.53 -14.97
C LEU A 112 -1.08 -3.39 -15.65
N LEU A 113 -2.23 -3.53 -15.02
CA LEU A 113 -3.36 -4.31 -15.49
C LEU A 113 -4.58 -3.41 -15.69
N ALA A 114 -5.34 -3.62 -16.76
CA ALA A 114 -6.65 -3.00 -16.92
C ALA A 114 -7.68 -3.99 -17.49
N GLY A 115 -8.87 -4.00 -16.90
CA GLY A 115 -10.01 -4.80 -17.33
C GLY A 115 -11.01 -3.98 -18.14
N ALA A 116 -11.47 -4.54 -19.26
CA ALA A 116 -12.37 -3.88 -20.20
C ALA A 116 -13.78 -4.49 -20.21
N SER A 117 -14.74 -3.73 -20.73
CA SER A 117 -16.14 -4.14 -20.81
C SER A 117 -16.44 -5.23 -21.84
N ASP A 118 -15.52 -5.48 -22.76
CA ASP A 118 -15.60 -6.54 -23.78
C ASP A 118 -15.06 -7.90 -23.30
N GLY A 119 -14.73 -8.00 -22.00
CA GLY A 119 -14.20 -9.23 -21.40
C GLY A 119 -12.70 -9.44 -21.61
N THR A 120 -12.01 -8.45 -22.17
CA THR A 120 -10.55 -8.48 -22.31
C THR A 120 -9.84 -7.83 -21.13
N VAL A 121 -8.60 -8.26 -20.92
CA VAL A 121 -7.65 -7.63 -20.00
C VAL A 121 -6.39 -7.30 -20.78
N ALA A 122 -5.90 -6.08 -20.57
CA ALA A 122 -4.63 -5.62 -21.11
C ALA A 122 -3.61 -5.48 -19.98
N LEU A 123 -2.38 -5.89 -20.28
CA LEU A 123 -1.24 -5.90 -19.37
C LEU A 123 -0.08 -5.20 -20.03
N TRP A 124 0.48 -4.23 -19.31
CA TRP A 124 1.62 -3.44 -19.73
C TRP A 124 2.79 -3.65 -18.80
N ASP A 125 4.00 -3.58 -19.34
CA ASP A 125 5.18 -3.28 -18.57
C ASP A 125 5.13 -1.81 -18.18
N PHE A 126 5.05 -1.53 -16.87
CA PHE A 126 4.78 -0.19 -16.37
C PHE A 126 5.98 0.74 -16.58
N CYS A 127 7.21 0.24 -16.43
CA CYS A 127 8.42 1.03 -16.59
C CYS A 127 8.62 1.51 -18.03
N SER A 128 8.49 0.59 -19.00
CA SER A 128 8.67 0.89 -20.43
C SER A 128 7.41 1.43 -21.10
N ARG A 129 6.25 1.35 -20.43
CA ARG A 129 4.94 1.74 -20.98
C ARG A 129 4.52 0.90 -22.18
N THR A 130 5.09 -0.29 -22.35
CA THR A 130 4.82 -1.16 -23.50
C THR A 130 3.73 -2.19 -23.17
N LEU A 131 2.83 -2.44 -24.12
CA LEU A 131 1.83 -3.48 -24.00
C LEU A 131 2.52 -4.85 -24.07
N ARG A 132 2.43 -5.65 -23.00
CA ARG A 132 2.89 -7.04 -22.99
C ARG A 132 1.87 -7.96 -23.65
N ARG A 133 0.60 -7.83 -23.27
CA ARG A 133 -0.47 -8.71 -23.75
C ARG A 133 -1.84 -8.06 -23.61
N CYS A 134 -2.74 -8.40 -24.52
CA CYS A 134 -4.17 -8.13 -24.42
C CYS A 134 -4.89 -9.40 -24.85
N SER A 135 -5.78 -9.93 -24.01
CA SER A 135 -6.47 -11.20 -24.28
C SER A 135 -7.88 -11.18 -23.70
N SER A 136 -8.81 -11.87 -24.37
CA SER A 136 -10.10 -12.21 -23.77
C SER A 136 -9.86 -13.16 -22.60
N VAL A 137 -10.43 -12.82 -21.45
CA VAL A 137 -10.38 -13.64 -20.22
C VAL A 137 -11.77 -14.04 -19.75
N SER A 138 -12.81 -13.36 -20.23
CA SER A 138 -14.21 -13.64 -19.97
C SER A 138 -15.06 -13.27 -21.19
N GLU A 139 -16.26 -13.83 -21.29
CA GLU A 139 -17.29 -13.39 -22.23
C GLU A 139 -18.09 -12.19 -21.69
N ALA A 140 -17.84 -11.81 -20.43
CA ALA A 140 -18.51 -10.72 -19.73
C ALA A 140 -17.52 -9.62 -19.32
N SER A 141 -18.04 -8.44 -18.99
CA SER A 141 -17.24 -7.27 -18.58
C SER A 141 -16.32 -7.60 -17.41
N VAL A 142 -15.03 -7.28 -17.52
CA VAL A 142 -14.06 -7.41 -16.41
C VAL A 142 -14.13 -6.15 -15.56
N VAL A 143 -14.66 -6.27 -14.36
CA VAL A 143 -14.97 -5.14 -13.47
C VAL A 143 -14.15 -5.14 -12.18
N ALA A 144 -13.46 -6.25 -11.88
CA ALA A 144 -12.59 -6.36 -10.73
C ALA A 144 -11.22 -6.91 -11.15
N CYS A 145 -10.15 -6.31 -10.66
CA CYS A 145 -8.81 -6.88 -10.77
C CYS A 145 -7.89 -6.39 -9.66
N CYS A 146 -6.93 -7.21 -9.27
CA CYS A 146 -5.86 -6.85 -8.35
C CYS A 146 -4.66 -7.78 -8.52
N PHE A 147 -3.48 -7.31 -8.14
CA PHE A 147 -2.27 -8.13 -8.08
C PHE A 147 -2.12 -8.77 -6.70
N SER A 148 -1.50 -9.95 -6.65
CA SER A 148 -1.04 -10.52 -5.38
C SER A 148 0.03 -9.63 -4.74
N PRO A 149 0.19 -9.65 -3.40
CA PRO A 149 1.18 -8.83 -2.71
C PRO A 149 2.63 -9.15 -3.14
N CYS A 150 2.88 -10.35 -3.66
CA CYS A 150 4.18 -10.75 -4.21
C CYS A 150 4.39 -10.35 -5.68
N SER A 151 3.42 -9.69 -6.34
CA SER A 151 3.47 -9.25 -7.75
C SER A 151 3.62 -10.37 -8.81
N GLN A 152 3.47 -11.64 -8.42
CA GLN A 152 3.64 -12.79 -9.34
C GLN A 152 2.33 -13.27 -9.96
N MET A 153 1.19 -12.87 -9.39
CA MET A 153 -0.13 -13.30 -9.83
C MET A 153 -1.06 -12.09 -9.89
N PHE A 154 -2.12 -12.22 -10.67
CA PHE A 154 -3.24 -11.28 -10.62
C PHE A 154 -4.56 -12.02 -10.71
N VAL A 155 -5.60 -11.36 -10.22
CA VAL A 155 -6.98 -11.84 -10.27
C VAL A 155 -7.77 -10.97 -11.23
N SER A 156 -8.69 -11.58 -11.98
CA SER A 156 -9.76 -10.89 -12.69
C SER A 156 -11.12 -11.42 -12.23
N GLY A 157 -12.08 -10.51 -12.06
CA GLY A 157 -13.47 -10.81 -11.75
C GLY A 157 -14.41 -10.17 -12.78
N CYS A 158 -15.47 -10.88 -13.15
CA CYS A 158 -16.40 -10.41 -14.17
C CYS A 158 -17.86 -10.36 -13.69
N THR A 159 -18.70 -9.69 -14.50
CA THR A 159 -20.12 -9.51 -14.22
C THR A 159 -20.96 -10.79 -14.30
N HIS A 160 -20.41 -11.92 -14.76
CA HIS A 160 -21.07 -13.23 -14.66
C HIS A 160 -20.79 -13.96 -13.33
N GLY A 161 -19.92 -13.43 -12.49
CA GLY A 161 -19.67 -13.99 -11.15
C GLY A 161 -18.38 -14.79 -11.03
N ASP A 162 -17.65 -14.98 -12.13
CA ASP A 162 -16.41 -15.74 -12.13
C ASP A 162 -15.24 -14.92 -11.57
N ILE A 163 -14.36 -15.60 -10.82
CA ILE A 163 -13.04 -15.11 -10.42
C ILE A 163 -11.98 -16.01 -11.02
N LYS A 164 -11.01 -15.43 -11.70
CA LYS A 164 -9.90 -16.15 -12.34
C LYS A 164 -8.56 -15.63 -11.82
N LEU A 165 -7.68 -16.56 -11.46
CA LEU A 165 -6.32 -16.31 -11.02
C LEU A 165 -5.34 -16.64 -12.15
N TRP A 166 -4.40 -15.74 -12.37
CA TRP A 166 -3.43 -15.79 -13.47
C TRP A 166 -2.03 -15.59 -12.93
N ASP A 167 -1.02 -16.16 -13.59
CA ASP A 167 0.37 -15.75 -13.37
C ASP A 167 0.72 -14.48 -14.16
N ALA A 168 1.90 -13.93 -13.88
CA ALA A 168 2.44 -12.74 -14.55
C ALA A 168 2.67 -12.91 -16.07
N ASP A 169 2.62 -14.13 -16.60
CA ASP A 169 2.75 -14.47 -18.02
C ASP A 169 1.41 -14.83 -18.68
N PHE A 170 0.29 -14.50 -18.02
CA PHE A 170 -1.08 -14.69 -18.50
C PHE A 170 -1.53 -16.15 -18.61
N ARG A 171 -0.88 -17.06 -17.88
CA ARG A 171 -1.38 -18.42 -17.75
C ARG A 171 -2.47 -18.47 -16.69
N LEU A 172 -3.61 -19.07 -17.03
CA LEU A 172 -4.66 -19.34 -16.07
C LEU A 172 -4.17 -20.38 -15.05
N LEU A 173 -4.14 -20.01 -13.77
CA LEU A 173 -3.77 -20.88 -12.66
C LEU A 173 -4.99 -21.55 -12.04
N LEU A 174 -6.07 -20.80 -11.83
CA LEU A 174 -7.32 -21.28 -11.23
C LEU A 174 -8.49 -20.45 -11.75
N ALA A 175 -9.66 -21.07 -11.86
CA ALA A 175 -10.91 -20.39 -12.14
C ALA A 175 -11.98 -20.87 -11.16
N GLU A 176 -12.48 -19.96 -10.33
CA GLU A 176 -13.64 -20.19 -9.48
C GLU A 176 -14.88 -19.66 -10.20
N LYS A 177 -15.76 -20.57 -10.57
CA LYS A 177 -17.01 -20.22 -11.27
C LYS A 177 -18.09 -19.85 -10.27
N ASN A 178 -18.91 -18.87 -10.60
CA ASN A 178 -20.00 -18.40 -9.73
C ASN A 178 -19.53 -18.07 -8.30
N ALA A 179 -18.36 -17.43 -8.19
CA ALA A 179 -17.85 -16.94 -6.90
C ALA A 179 -18.83 -15.96 -6.23
N HIS A 180 -19.61 -15.24 -7.04
CA HIS A 180 -20.76 -14.45 -6.62
C HIS A 180 -21.95 -14.70 -7.56
N ASP A 181 -23.11 -15.05 -6.99
CA ASP A 181 -24.36 -15.15 -7.76
C ASP A 181 -24.72 -13.74 -8.24
N LEU A 182 -25.12 -13.56 -9.50
CA LEU A 182 -25.38 -12.25 -10.13
C LEU A 182 -24.17 -11.34 -10.44
N GLY A 183 -22.92 -11.76 -10.17
CA GLY A 183 -21.73 -11.04 -10.66
C GLY A 183 -20.80 -10.48 -9.59
N VAL A 184 -19.50 -10.51 -9.89
CA VAL A 184 -18.45 -9.86 -9.08
C VAL A 184 -18.47 -8.36 -9.35
N THR A 185 -18.25 -7.54 -8.32
CA THR A 185 -18.14 -6.08 -8.42
C THR A 185 -16.73 -5.59 -8.08
N CYS A 186 -16.06 -6.21 -7.10
CA CYS A 186 -14.71 -5.82 -6.67
C CYS A 186 -13.95 -7.02 -6.09
N CYS A 187 -12.62 -6.94 -6.11
CA CYS A 187 -11.74 -7.86 -5.40
C CYS A 187 -10.47 -7.15 -4.91
N SER A 188 -9.93 -7.60 -3.78
CA SER A 188 -8.71 -7.05 -3.17
C SER A 188 -7.94 -8.16 -2.48
N PHE A 189 -6.65 -8.30 -2.79
CA PHE A 189 -5.76 -9.08 -1.93
C PHE A 189 -5.50 -8.36 -0.61
N ALA A 190 -5.23 -9.13 0.44
CA ALA A 190 -4.57 -8.60 1.62
C ALA A 190 -3.12 -8.19 1.25
N PRO A 191 -2.63 -7.05 1.77
CA PRO A 191 -1.25 -6.62 1.51
C PRO A 191 -0.21 -7.55 2.15
N THR A 192 -0.59 -8.27 3.19
CA THR A 192 0.23 -9.25 3.91
C THR A 192 -0.14 -10.67 3.50
N PHE A 193 0.81 -11.59 3.63
CA PHE A 193 0.62 -13.01 3.38
C PHE A 193 1.57 -13.84 4.23
N ASN A 194 1.17 -15.07 4.53
CA ASN A 194 1.95 -15.97 5.38
C ASN A 194 2.80 -16.90 4.54
N VAL A 195 3.98 -17.25 5.05
CA VAL A 195 4.86 -18.25 4.43
C VAL A 195 5.23 -19.28 5.49
N ASP A 196 4.90 -20.54 5.23
CA ASP A 196 5.27 -21.69 6.05
C ASP A 196 5.98 -22.75 5.20
N GLY A 197 7.30 -22.84 5.34
CA GLY A 197 8.14 -23.69 4.51
C GLY A 197 8.03 -23.36 3.01
N CYS A 198 7.55 -24.31 2.21
CA CYS A 198 7.32 -24.15 0.77
C CYS A 198 5.89 -23.68 0.41
N CYS A 199 5.06 -23.38 1.42
CA CYS A 199 3.69 -22.95 1.23
C CYS A 199 3.58 -21.44 1.51
N ALA A 200 3.02 -20.69 0.57
CA ALA A 200 2.59 -19.31 0.79
C ALA A 200 1.06 -19.28 0.85
N GLU A 201 0.49 -18.58 1.83
CA GLU A 201 -0.95 -18.38 1.98
C GLU A 201 -1.29 -16.90 1.86
N PHE A 202 -2.09 -16.58 0.84
CA PHE A 202 -2.60 -15.25 0.57
C PHE A 202 -4.08 -15.17 0.96
N ARG A 203 -4.55 -14.00 1.37
CA ARG A 203 -5.98 -13.73 1.56
C ARG A 203 -6.50 -12.86 0.42
N LEU A 204 -7.67 -13.20 -0.09
CA LEU A 204 -8.39 -12.44 -1.12
C LEU A 204 -9.79 -12.14 -0.59
N ALA A 205 -10.26 -10.91 -0.81
CA ALA A 205 -11.64 -10.52 -0.59
C ALA A 205 -12.26 -10.29 -1.95
N SER A 206 -13.49 -10.75 -2.13
CA SER A 206 -14.32 -10.40 -3.28
C SER A 206 -15.71 -10.02 -2.81
N CYS A 207 -16.38 -9.18 -3.57
CA CYS A 207 -17.77 -8.84 -3.31
C CYS A 207 -18.57 -8.78 -4.61
N GLY A 208 -19.89 -8.81 -4.48
CA GLY A 208 -20.75 -8.97 -5.64
C GLY A 208 -22.20 -8.52 -5.48
N GLN A 209 -22.95 -8.73 -6.55
CA GLN A 209 -24.36 -8.39 -6.68
C GLN A 209 -25.28 -9.28 -5.83
N ASP A 210 -24.77 -10.41 -5.32
CA ASP A 210 -25.44 -11.28 -4.35
C ASP A 210 -25.49 -10.70 -2.92
N SER A 211 -25.05 -9.45 -2.72
CA SER A 211 -24.98 -8.80 -1.40
C SER A 211 -24.00 -9.46 -0.44
N ARG A 212 -23.01 -10.21 -0.96
CA ARG A 212 -22.01 -10.94 -0.15
C ARG A 212 -20.63 -10.35 -0.30
N VAL A 213 -19.84 -10.51 0.76
CA VAL A 213 -18.38 -10.43 0.70
C VAL A 213 -17.82 -11.82 1.03
N ASN A 214 -16.98 -12.35 0.16
CA ASN A 214 -16.31 -13.63 0.36
C ASN A 214 -14.83 -13.38 0.69
N ILE A 215 -14.36 -14.03 1.76
CA ILE A 215 -12.93 -14.08 2.10
C ILE A 215 -12.40 -15.46 1.71
N TRP A 216 -11.36 -15.46 0.90
CA TRP A 216 -10.71 -16.65 0.37
C TRP A 216 -9.30 -16.78 0.91
N SER A 217 -8.84 -18.01 1.07
CA SER A 217 -7.43 -18.37 1.26
C SER A 217 -6.92 -18.97 -0.05
N LEU A 218 -5.84 -18.39 -0.56
CA LEU A 218 -5.11 -18.88 -1.71
C LEU A 218 -3.79 -19.47 -1.20
N THR A 219 -3.65 -20.79 -1.26
CA THR A 219 -2.41 -21.47 -0.90
C THR A 219 -1.61 -21.83 -2.14
N GLN A 220 -0.36 -21.38 -2.20
CA GLN A 220 0.61 -21.72 -3.24
C GLN A 220 1.67 -22.65 -2.66
N ARG A 221 1.84 -23.84 -3.23
CA ARG A 221 2.90 -24.80 -2.86
C ARG A 221 3.93 -24.93 -3.97
N ASP A 222 5.22 -24.88 -3.60
CA ASP A 222 6.37 -25.05 -4.50
C ASP A 222 6.28 -24.13 -5.74
N GLY A 223 5.77 -22.91 -5.55
CA GLY A 223 5.59 -21.92 -6.60
C GLY A 223 4.55 -22.26 -7.68
N SER A 224 3.86 -23.40 -7.62
CA SER A 224 3.10 -23.91 -8.77
C SER A 224 1.65 -24.31 -8.46
N VAL A 225 1.39 -25.01 -7.35
CA VAL A 225 0.04 -25.49 -7.05
C VAL A 225 -0.72 -24.43 -6.27
N CYS A 226 -1.72 -23.83 -6.90
CA CYS A 226 -2.62 -22.86 -6.28
C CYS A 226 -3.94 -23.55 -5.92
N ALA A 227 -4.35 -23.47 -4.65
CA ALA A 227 -5.70 -23.85 -4.22
C ALA A 227 -6.39 -22.62 -3.64
N LEU A 228 -7.59 -22.31 -4.15
CA LEU A 228 -8.44 -21.26 -3.62
C LEU A 228 -9.53 -21.89 -2.76
N LYS A 229 -9.60 -21.50 -1.50
CA LYS A 229 -10.57 -22.01 -0.52
C LYS A 229 -11.40 -20.86 0.03
N LEU A 230 -12.71 -20.96 -0.06
CA LEU A 230 -13.61 -20.04 0.63
C LEU A 230 -13.49 -20.25 2.15
N LEU A 231 -13.16 -19.20 2.88
CA LEU A 231 -13.06 -19.21 4.34
C LEU A 231 -14.34 -18.68 4.97
N HIS A 232 -14.80 -17.51 4.53
CA HIS A 232 -15.95 -16.83 5.10
C HIS A 232 -16.83 -16.23 4.02
N THR A 233 -18.14 -16.29 4.24
CA THR A 233 -19.15 -15.56 3.47
C THR A 233 -19.86 -14.60 4.42
N LEU A 234 -19.66 -13.31 4.21
CA LEU A 234 -20.15 -12.23 5.04
C LEU A 234 -21.44 -11.68 4.43
N THR A 235 -22.54 -11.71 5.19
CA THR A 235 -23.90 -11.42 4.71
C THR A 235 -24.59 -10.33 5.53
N SER A 236 -23.84 -9.40 6.12
CA SER A 236 -24.45 -8.38 6.99
C SER A 236 -25.18 -7.28 6.20
N GLN A 237 -24.81 -7.07 4.93
CA GLN A 237 -25.41 -6.07 4.05
C GLN A 237 -26.58 -6.67 3.27
N SER A 238 -27.61 -5.86 3.04
CA SER A 238 -28.93 -6.27 2.54
C SER A 238 -29.13 -6.04 1.04
N ALA A 239 -28.15 -5.43 0.37
CA ALA A 239 -28.17 -5.14 -1.05
C ALA A 239 -26.75 -5.31 -1.64
N PRO A 240 -26.60 -5.30 -2.99
CA PRO A 240 -25.32 -5.51 -3.67
C PRO A 240 -24.16 -4.76 -3.03
N VAL A 241 -23.05 -5.46 -2.85
CA VAL A 241 -21.82 -4.87 -2.34
C VAL A 241 -20.99 -4.43 -3.54
N LEU A 242 -20.61 -3.15 -3.58
CA LEU A 242 -19.96 -2.53 -4.74
C LEU A 242 -18.44 -2.47 -4.61
N SER A 243 -17.93 -2.46 -3.38
CA SER A 243 -16.49 -2.34 -3.12
C SER A 243 -16.12 -3.06 -1.83
N CYS A 244 -14.94 -3.68 -1.82
CA CYS A 244 -14.33 -4.25 -0.63
C CYS A 244 -12.81 -4.00 -0.63
N ALA A 245 -12.22 -3.82 0.56
CA ALA A 245 -10.79 -3.60 0.71
C ALA A 245 -10.27 -4.23 2.02
N PHE A 246 -9.02 -4.68 2.00
CA PHE A 246 -8.29 -5.08 3.21
C PHE A 246 -7.60 -3.88 3.86
N SER A 247 -7.44 -3.94 5.18
CA SER A 247 -6.50 -3.07 5.91
C SER A 247 -5.04 -3.41 5.57
N SER A 248 -4.14 -2.49 5.89
CA SER A 248 -2.70 -2.63 5.60
C SER A 248 -2.04 -3.82 6.30
N ASP A 249 -2.52 -4.18 7.48
CA ASP A 249 -2.10 -5.37 8.24
C ASP A 249 -2.77 -6.67 7.76
N GLY A 250 -3.87 -6.58 7.00
CA GLY A 250 -4.67 -7.72 6.53
C GLY A 250 -5.69 -8.23 7.54
N GLU A 251 -5.83 -7.60 8.71
CA GLU A 251 -6.69 -8.07 9.81
C GLU A 251 -8.15 -7.64 9.66
N LEU A 252 -8.42 -6.59 8.89
CA LEU A 252 -9.77 -6.07 8.66
C LEU A 252 -10.15 -6.11 7.18
N VAL A 253 -11.45 -6.29 6.94
CA VAL A 253 -12.08 -6.08 5.63
C VAL A 253 -13.19 -5.05 5.79
N ALA A 254 -13.21 -4.04 4.92
CA ALA A 254 -14.31 -3.10 4.80
C ALA A 254 -15.10 -3.37 3.52
N SER A 255 -16.40 -3.08 3.54
CA SER A 255 -17.27 -3.20 2.36
C SER A 255 -18.30 -2.08 2.26
N GLY A 256 -18.56 -1.60 1.04
CA GLY A 256 -19.56 -0.57 0.73
C GLY A 256 -20.69 -1.13 -0.12
N SER A 257 -21.94 -0.82 0.21
CA SER A 257 -23.13 -1.41 -0.43
C SER A 257 -24.13 -0.39 -0.98
N VAL A 258 -24.96 -0.88 -1.91
CA VAL A 258 -26.18 -0.25 -2.40
C VAL A 258 -27.19 0.03 -1.27
N ASP A 259 -27.14 -0.70 -0.15
CA ASP A 259 -27.98 -0.41 1.02
C ASP A 259 -27.53 0.83 1.81
N LYS A 260 -26.51 1.54 1.29
CA LYS A 260 -25.92 2.78 1.82
C LYS A 260 -25.07 2.56 3.07
N SER A 261 -24.84 1.31 3.46
CA SER A 261 -23.99 0.99 4.59
C SER A 261 -22.54 0.77 4.19
N VAL A 262 -21.66 0.99 5.15
CA VAL A 262 -20.29 0.47 5.16
C VAL A 262 -20.22 -0.54 6.30
N ALA A 263 -19.74 -1.74 6.03
CA ALA A 263 -19.48 -2.75 7.06
C ALA A 263 -17.97 -2.97 7.22
N VAL A 264 -17.50 -3.14 8.45
CA VAL A 264 -16.10 -3.49 8.77
C VAL A 264 -16.10 -4.79 9.55
N TYR A 265 -15.28 -5.73 9.10
CA TYR A 265 -15.18 -7.09 9.63
C TYR A 265 -13.76 -7.40 10.08
N GLU A 266 -13.64 -8.26 11.08
CA GLU A 266 -12.40 -8.97 11.36
C GLU A 266 -12.21 -10.08 10.31
N ALA A 267 -11.11 -10.05 9.56
CA ALA A 267 -10.88 -10.92 8.41
C ALA A 267 -10.66 -12.39 8.81
N ASN A 268 -10.15 -12.63 10.01
CA ASN A 268 -9.77 -13.96 10.46
C ASN A 268 -10.97 -14.80 10.89
N GLN A 269 -11.92 -14.21 11.62
CA GLN A 269 -13.14 -14.91 12.06
C GLN A 269 -14.36 -14.58 11.19
N GLY A 270 -14.28 -13.57 10.33
CA GLY A 270 -15.42 -13.10 9.54
C GLY A 270 -16.48 -12.41 10.40
N THR A 271 -16.09 -11.85 11.55
CA THR A 271 -17.02 -11.21 12.49
C THR A 271 -17.27 -9.76 12.09
N LEU A 272 -18.54 -9.33 12.11
CA LEU A 272 -18.89 -7.94 11.89
C LEU A 272 -18.53 -7.11 13.13
N LEU A 273 -17.67 -6.11 12.97
CA LEU A 273 -17.24 -5.22 14.04
C LEU A 273 -18.06 -3.92 14.05
N HIS A 274 -18.22 -3.30 12.88
CA HIS A 274 -18.83 -1.98 12.75
C HIS A 274 -19.74 -1.89 11.52
N THR A 275 -20.82 -1.13 11.64
CA THR A 275 -21.69 -0.72 10.54
C THR A 275 -21.86 0.79 10.58
N LEU A 276 -21.57 1.45 9.46
CA LEU A 276 -21.71 2.89 9.25
C LEU A 276 -22.86 3.13 8.28
N THR A 277 -23.76 4.06 8.59
CA THR A 277 -25.00 4.34 7.81
C THR A 277 -25.15 5.84 7.49
N GLN A 278 -24.05 6.57 7.47
CA GLN A 278 -24.07 8.04 7.32
C GLN A 278 -24.08 8.51 5.87
N HIS A 279 -24.06 7.61 4.88
CA HIS A 279 -24.22 7.96 3.47
C HIS A 279 -25.70 7.97 3.08
N ASP A 280 -26.11 8.92 2.24
CA ASP A 280 -27.52 9.08 1.84
C ASP A 280 -27.88 8.25 0.59
N ARG A 281 -26.85 7.76 -0.12
CA ARG A 281 -26.93 6.95 -1.34
C ARG A 281 -25.88 5.83 -1.31
N TYR A 282 -25.85 5.05 -2.39
CA TYR A 282 -25.03 3.83 -2.48
C TYR A 282 -23.57 4.12 -2.20
N VAL A 283 -22.94 3.28 -1.40
CA VAL A 283 -21.51 3.37 -1.12
C VAL A 283 -20.80 2.58 -2.21
N THR A 284 -20.09 3.31 -3.07
CA THR A 284 -19.47 2.80 -4.29
C THR A 284 -18.00 2.45 -4.11
N ALA A 285 -17.35 3.00 -3.09
CA ALA A 285 -15.93 2.81 -2.87
C ALA A 285 -15.58 2.70 -1.38
N VAL A 286 -14.68 1.78 -1.05
CA VAL A 286 -14.01 1.71 0.25
C VAL A 286 -12.51 1.55 0.06
N ALA A 287 -11.70 2.24 0.86
CA ALA A 287 -10.25 2.11 0.83
C ALA A 287 -9.65 2.33 2.22
N PHE A 288 -8.71 1.46 2.62
CA PHE A 288 -7.91 1.66 3.83
C PHE A 288 -6.69 2.53 3.55
N SER A 289 -6.31 3.36 4.52
CA SER A 289 -5.01 4.01 4.51
C SER A 289 -3.90 2.98 4.75
N PRO A 290 -2.76 3.07 4.06
CA PRO A 290 -1.63 2.16 4.28
C PRO A 290 -0.87 2.45 5.58
N VAL A 291 -1.05 3.63 6.18
CA VAL A 291 -0.26 4.11 7.34
C VAL A 291 -1.15 4.38 8.54
N MET A 292 -2.26 5.08 8.34
CA MET A 292 -3.18 5.46 9.42
C MET A 292 -4.29 4.42 9.56
N PRO A 293 -4.89 4.23 10.75
CA PRO A 293 -6.05 3.35 10.93
C PRO A 293 -7.32 4.02 10.40
N TRP A 294 -7.31 4.40 9.12
CA TRP A 294 -8.37 5.16 8.47
C TRP A 294 -9.00 4.37 7.33
N VAL A 295 -10.30 4.59 7.14
CA VAL A 295 -11.08 4.11 5.99
C VAL A 295 -11.73 5.29 5.29
N ALA A 296 -11.55 5.41 3.98
CA ALA A 296 -12.30 6.32 3.13
C ALA A 296 -13.46 5.59 2.48
N THR A 297 -14.62 6.23 2.44
CA THR A 297 -15.86 5.70 1.87
C THR A 297 -16.43 6.71 0.87
N GLY A 298 -16.56 6.32 -0.39
CA GLY A 298 -17.12 7.14 -1.47
C GLY A 298 -18.55 6.71 -1.80
N SER A 299 -19.40 7.66 -2.21
CA SER A 299 -20.81 7.39 -2.46
C SER A 299 -21.37 8.13 -3.67
N MET A 300 -22.50 7.61 -4.18
CA MET A 300 -23.38 8.28 -5.13
C MET A 300 -24.04 9.56 -4.57
N ASP A 301 -23.91 9.84 -3.27
CA ASP A 301 -24.28 11.14 -2.68
C ASP A 301 -23.23 12.24 -2.97
N ARG A 302 -22.20 11.90 -3.75
CA ARG A 302 -21.08 12.77 -4.18
C ARG A 302 -20.13 13.14 -3.06
N SER A 303 -20.28 12.53 -1.89
CA SER A 303 -19.40 12.71 -0.75
C SER A 303 -18.39 11.57 -0.62
N VAL A 304 -17.24 11.91 -0.07
CA VAL A 304 -16.26 10.98 0.49
C VAL A 304 -16.17 11.25 1.98
N LYS A 305 -16.31 10.21 2.80
CA LYS A 305 -16.17 10.30 4.26
C LYS A 305 -14.94 9.52 4.68
N VAL A 306 -14.15 10.08 5.58
CA VAL A 306 -12.96 9.41 6.14
C VAL A 306 -13.20 9.15 7.61
N TRP A 307 -12.96 7.91 8.02
CA TRP A 307 -13.26 7.39 9.34
C TRP A 307 -11.98 6.90 10.02
N SER A 308 -11.77 7.25 11.28
CA SER A 308 -10.73 6.65 12.10
C SER A 308 -11.26 5.44 12.85
N ILE A 309 -10.49 4.36 12.86
CA ILE A 309 -10.74 3.13 13.60
C ILE A 309 -9.89 3.21 14.87
N GLY A 310 -10.54 3.34 16.03
CA GLY A 310 -9.88 3.28 17.32
C GLY A 310 -10.19 1.97 18.02
N ASP A 311 -9.20 1.39 18.70
CA ASP A 311 -9.43 0.25 19.57
C ASP A 311 -10.33 0.64 20.75
N ALA A 312 -11.32 -0.20 21.05
CA ALA A 312 -12.07 -0.10 22.30
C ALA A 312 -11.16 -0.56 23.45
N GLY A 313 -10.23 0.30 23.89
CA GLY A 313 -9.33 -0.06 24.98
C GLY A 313 -8.23 0.94 25.34
N SER A 314 -7.88 1.89 24.48
CA SER A 314 -6.92 2.94 24.82
C SER A 314 -7.56 4.30 24.68
N SER A 315 -7.60 5.03 25.80
CA SER A 315 -7.78 6.47 25.83
C SER A 315 -6.55 7.11 25.17
N VAL A 316 -6.47 7.05 23.85
CA VAL A 316 -5.51 7.86 23.10
C VAL A 316 -6.07 9.27 23.10
N GLY A 317 -5.31 10.16 23.75
CA GLY A 317 -5.56 11.58 23.77
C GLY A 317 -5.71 12.14 22.36
N LYS A 318 -6.20 13.38 22.31
CA LYS A 318 -6.24 14.22 21.11
C LYS A 318 -5.03 13.97 20.19
N PRO A 319 -5.22 14.01 18.85
CA PRO A 319 -4.13 13.81 17.90
C PRO A 319 -2.97 14.75 18.24
N SER A 320 -1.82 14.16 18.56
CA SER A 320 -0.58 14.88 18.81
C SER A 320 -0.06 15.41 17.47
N GLY A 321 -0.18 16.72 17.28
CA GLY A 321 0.14 17.42 16.05
C GLY A 321 1.63 17.70 15.78
N TYR A 322 2.56 16.86 16.24
CA TYR A 322 4.00 17.08 15.99
C TYR A 322 4.48 16.51 14.63
N SER A 323 3.76 15.54 14.04
CA SER A 323 4.12 14.96 12.73
C SER A 323 3.90 15.90 11.52
N ALA A 324 3.38 17.11 11.74
CA ALA A 324 3.09 18.10 10.69
C ALA A 324 3.97 19.36 10.75
N ARG A 325 4.94 19.42 11.68
CA ARG A 325 5.87 20.56 11.86
C ARG A 325 7.30 20.11 11.63
N LEU A 326 8.15 21.03 11.15
CA LEU A 326 9.60 20.83 11.14
C LEU A 326 10.05 20.55 12.58
N PHE A 327 10.94 19.58 12.79
CA PHE A 327 11.41 19.28 14.14
C PHE A 327 12.30 20.38 14.71
N SER A 328 12.77 21.31 13.87
CA SER A 328 13.35 22.59 14.30
C SER A 328 12.37 23.51 15.04
N ASP A 329 11.05 23.34 14.84
CA ASP A 329 9.99 24.12 15.48
C ASP A 329 9.38 23.42 16.72
N TRP A 330 9.98 22.33 17.19
CA TRP A 330 9.48 21.57 18.35
C TRP A 330 9.72 22.32 19.66
N SER A 331 8.70 22.32 20.52
CA SER A 331 8.84 22.74 21.93
C SER A 331 9.56 21.67 22.75
N GLU A 332 10.00 22.02 23.97
CA GLU A 332 10.56 21.04 24.90
C GLU A 332 9.58 19.89 25.17
N GLU A 333 8.28 20.17 25.28
CA GLU A 333 7.25 19.16 25.46
C GLU A 333 7.13 18.20 24.26
N ASP A 334 7.31 18.72 23.03
CA ASP A 334 7.30 17.91 21.80
C ASP A 334 8.52 16.97 21.75
N VAL A 335 9.71 17.48 22.12
CA VAL A 335 10.94 16.66 22.22
C VAL A 335 10.78 15.56 23.27
N GLN A 336 10.14 15.87 24.40
CA GLN A 336 9.86 14.86 25.43
C GLN A 336 8.86 13.79 24.95
N ALA A 337 7.83 14.18 24.21
CA ALA A 337 6.87 13.23 23.64
C ALA A 337 7.57 12.29 22.65
N TRP A 338 8.39 12.84 21.75
CA TRP A 338 9.22 12.08 20.82
C TRP A 338 10.16 11.10 21.54
N LEU A 339 10.85 11.53 22.61
CA LEU A 339 11.71 10.64 23.40
C LEU A 339 10.94 9.46 24.02
N ARG A 340 9.67 9.66 24.43
CA ARG A 340 8.84 8.57 24.95
C ARG A 340 8.49 7.57 23.86
N GLU A 341 8.10 8.06 22.69
CA GLU A 341 7.73 7.23 21.53
C GLU A 341 8.90 6.41 21.00
N GLU A 342 10.09 7.00 20.99
CA GLU A 342 11.32 6.32 20.54
C GLU A 342 11.93 5.36 21.58
N GLY A 343 11.27 5.21 22.74
CA GLY A 343 11.73 4.39 23.84
C GLY A 343 13.05 4.89 24.44
N LEU A 344 13.26 6.21 24.43
CA LEU A 344 14.40 6.95 24.99
C LEU A 344 13.99 7.77 26.23
N GLN A 345 12.98 7.30 26.96
CA GLN A 345 12.41 7.99 28.13
C GLN A 345 13.44 8.32 29.22
N ASP A 346 14.52 7.55 29.33
CA ASP A 346 15.61 7.77 30.29
C ASP A 346 16.37 9.10 30.04
N LEU A 347 16.25 9.65 28.82
CA LEU A 347 16.89 10.92 28.44
C LEU A 347 16.01 12.14 28.73
N ILE A 348 14.73 11.96 29.06
CA ILE A 348 13.78 13.07 29.27
C ILE A 348 14.26 14.00 30.39
N GLY A 349 14.75 13.44 31.51
CA GLY A 349 15.27 14.24 32.62
C GLY A 349 16.49 15.07 32.23
N ILE A 350 17.38 14.52 31.40
CA ILE A 350 18.58 15.19 30.90
C ILE A 350 18.17 16.32 29.94
N PHE A 351 17.29 16.03 28.98
CA PHE A 351 16.85 16.99 27.97
C PHE A 351 16.06 18.15 28.59
N THR A 352 15.26 17.87 29.63
CA THR A 352 14.55 18.91 30.39
C THR A 352 15.50 19.77 31.22
N THR A 353 16.55 19.18 31.81
CA THR A 353 17.54 19.94 32.59
C THR A 353 18.38 20.88 31.73
N HIS A 354 18.58 20.51 30.47
CA HIS A 354 19.36 21.26 29.49
C HIS A 354 18.51 22.12 28.53
N ASN A 355 17.18 22.21 28.74
CA ASN A 355 16.24 22.96 27.91
C ASN A 355 16.40 22.65 26.40
N ILE A 356 16.46 21.36 26.06
CA ILE A 356 16.63 20.93 24.67
C ILE A 356 15.28 20.94 23.97
N ASP A 357 15.06 22.00 23.18
CA ASP A 357 13.95 22.13 22.24
C ASP A 357 14.33 21.60 20.84
N GLY A 358 13.42 21.75 19.87
CA GLY A 358 13.63 21.34 18.50
C GLY A 358 14.83 21.99 17.81
N ALA A 359 15.05 23.29 18.06
CA ALA A 359 16.15 24.03 17.47
C ALA A 359 17.49 23.52 18.00
N GLU A 360 17.59 23.24 19.29
CA GLU A 360 18.80 22.66 19.91
C GLU A 360 18.98 21.19 19.52
N LEU A 361 17.91 20.43 19.35
CA LEU A 361 17.94 19.05 18.84
C LEU A 361 18.53 18.97 17.42
N THR A 362 18.26 19.97 16.56
CA THR A 362 18.83 20.02 15.20
C THR A 362 20.35 20.26 15.22
N ARG A 363 20.86 20.97 16.22
CA ARG A 363 22.28 21.32 16.35
C ARG A 363 23.08 20.26 17.10
N LEU A 364 22.40 19.30 17.72
CA LEU A 364 23.05 18.21 18.42
C LEU A 364 23.92 17.35 17.48
N ASP A 365 25.17 17.18 17.86
CA ASP A 365 26.18 16.34 17.22
C ASP A 365 26.82 15.38 18.23
N LYS A 366 27.76 14.55 17.79
CA LYS A 366 28.36 13.50 18.64
C LYS A 366 29.17 14.09 19.81
N ASP A 367 29.74 15.28 19.63
CA ASP A 367 30.62 15.90 20.61
C ASP A 367 29.78 16.64 21.67
N THR A 368 28.76 17.39 21.25
CA THR A 368 27.79 18.05 22.15
C THR A 368 26.94 17.04 22.93
N ALA A 369 26.54 15.92 22.31
CA ALA A 369 25.86 14.84 23.01
C ALA A 369 26.75 14.14 24.06
N ALA A 370 28.08 14.24 23.93
CA ALA A 370 29.00 13.71 24.91
C ALA A 370 29.08 14.58 26.18
N GLU A 371 28.81 15.87 26.04
CA GLU A 371 28.79 16.87 27.11
C GLU A 371 27.48 16.86 27.92
N LEU A 372 26.39 16.31 27.37
CA LEU A 372 25.08 16.14 28.04
C LEU A 372 25.06 15.08 29.18
N GLY A 373 26.21 14.57 29.62
CA GLY A 373 26.29 13.65 30.77
C GLY A 373 25.67 12.26 30.54
N ILE A 374 25.37 11.86 29.31
CA ILE A 374 24.76 10.54 29.01
C ILE A 374 25.82 9.43 29.17
N GLU A 375 25.93 8.76 30.31
CA GLU A 375 27.05 7.83 30.57
C GLU A 375 27.13 6.62 29.62
N SER A 376 26.01 6.20 29.02
CA SER A 376 25.96 5.05 28.12
C SER A 376 26.28 5.41 26.67
N LEU A 377 27.40 4.90 26.16
CA LEU A 377 27.77 4.95 24.74
C LEU A 377 26.68 4.34 23.82
N GLY A 378 25.96 3.33 24.30
CA GLY A 378 24.84 2.71 23.59
C GLY A 378 23.63 3.64 23.46
N LEU A 379 23.30 4.39 24.50
CA LEU A 379 22.21 5.38 24.46
C LEU A 379 22.58 6.59 23.61
N ARG A 380 23.82 7.10 23.70
CA ARG A 380 24.32 8.18 22.82
C ARG A 380 24.23 7.80 21.35
N SER A 381 24.71 6.61 20.99
CA SER A 381 24.67 6.14 19.60
C SER A 381 23.24 5.89 19.09
N ARG A 382 22.32 5.48 19.96
CA ARG A 382 20.90 5.31 19.62
C ARG A 382 20.19 6.65 19.45
N LEU A 383 20.45 7.62 20.34
CA LEU A 383 19.95 8.99 20.23
C LEU A 383 20.41 9.66 18.93
N MET A 384 21.72 9.63 18.65
CA MET A 384 22.28 10.24 17.43
C MET A 384 21.69 9.65 16.17
N ARG A 385 21.46 8.33 16.13
CA ARG A 385 20.80 7.66 15.01
C ARG A 385 19.38 8.14 14.77
N LYS A 386 18.63 8.41 15.85
CA LYS A 386 17.25 8.90 15.78
C LYS A 386 17.18 10.37 15.38
N ILE A 387 18.13 11.19 15.82
CA ILE A 387 18.29 12.58 15.36
C ILE A 387 18.70 12.63 13.87
N GLU A 388 19.63 11.77 13.44
CA GLU A 388 20.00 11.65 12.03
C GLU A 388 18.83 11.18 11.15
N ALA A 389 17.96 10.29 11.67
CA ALA A 389 16.74 9.88 10.98
C ALA A 389 15.75 11.06 10.81
N LEU A 390 15.53 11.86 11.86
CA LEU A 390 14.72 13.09 11.77
C LEU A 390 15.28 14.09 10.75
N LYS A 391 16.62 14.28 10.73
CA LYS A 391 17.31 15.12 9.74
C LYS A 391 17.18 14.59 8.31
N ALA A 392 17.16 13.27 8.14
CA ALA A 392 16.99 12.63 6.83
C ALA A 392 15.54 12.74 6.31
N GLU A 393 14.56 12.69 7.21
CA GLU A 393 13.14 12.91 6.89
C GLU A 393 12.87 14.36 6.47
N GLU A 394 13.53 15.35 7.10
CA GLU A 394 13.41 16.77 6.71
C GLU A 394 14.15 17.15 5.42
N SER A 395 15.33 16.57 5.17
CA SER A 395 16.17 16.97 4.05
C SER A 395 15.73 16.40 2.69
N GLY A 396 14.82 15.42 2.68
CA GLY A 396 14.24 14.86 1.44
C GLY A 396 15.26 14.30 0.44
N SER A 397 16.53 14.15 0.83
CA SER A 397 17.65 13.77 -0.04
C SER A 397 18.47 12.59 0.48
N GLY A 398 17.92 11.81 1.40
CA GLY A 398 18.57 10.60 1.91
C GLY A 398 18.61 9.49 0.87
N VAL A 399 19.72 8.74 0.83
CA VAL A 399 19.80 7.46 0.13
C VAL A 399 18.63 6.59 0.62
N PRO A 400 17.76 6.06 -0.25
CA PRO A 400 16.69 5.16 0.18
C PRO A 400 17.24 4.03 1.05
N ASP A 401 16.58 3.72 2.17
CA ASP A 401 17.06 2.74 3.15
C ASP A 401 17.31 1.36 2.53
N GLU A 402 16.56 1.01 1.49
CA GLU A 402 16.72 -0.18 0.66
C GLU A 402 18.08 -0.26 -0.06
N PHE A 403 18.74 0.88 -0.33
CA PHE A 403 20.05 0.94 -0.99
C PHE A 403 21.22 0.88 0.01
N LEU A 404 20.93 0.99 1.31
CA LEU A 404 21.92 0.99 2.37
C LEU A 404 22.13 -0.41 2.93
N CYS A 405 23.39 -0.78 3.17
CA CYS A 405 23.71 -2.01 3.87
C CYS A 405 23.06 -1.99 5.27
N PRO A 406 22.31 -3.04 5.67
CA PRO A 406 21.60 -3.06 6.95
C PRO A 406 22.51 -2.89 8.18
N ILE A 407 23.79 -3.23 8.02
CA ILE A 407 24.78 -3.21 9.10
C ILE A 407 25.57 -1.90 9.09
N THR A 408 26.17 -1.54 7.95
CA THR A 408 27.06 -0.36 7.88
C THR A 408 26.34 0.93 7.56
N ARG A 409 25.07 0.87 7.11
CA ARG A 409 24.32 2.01 6.57
C ARG A 409 25.07 2.76 5.45
N ALA A 410 26.07 2.11 4.84
CA ALA A 410 26.75 2.60 3.64
C ALA A 410 26.02 2.08 2.39
N LEU A 411 26.07 2.83 1.30
CA LEU A 411 25.51 2.38 0.02
C LEU A 411 26.08 1.01 -0.36
N MET A 412 25.21 0.05 -0.69
CA MET A 412 25.64 -1.31 -1.03
C MET A 412 26.45 -1.32 -2.34
N LYS A 413 27.76 -1.57 -2.22
CA LYS A 413 28.70 -1.78 -3.33
C LYS A 413 29.23 -3.21 -3.31
N ASP A 414 29.73 -3.69 -4.44
CA ASP A 414 30.36 -5.01 -4.57
C ASP A 414 31.88 -4.82 -4.59
N PRO A 415 32.64 -5.34 -3.59
CA PRO A 415 32.21 -6.17 -2.46
C PRO A 415 31.61 -5.36 -1.29
N VAL A 416 30.76 -6.00 -0.49
CA VAL A 416 30.16 -5.38 0.71
C VAL A 416 31.19 -5.38 1.83
N ILE A 417 31.46 -4.20 2.41
CA ILE A 417 32.35 -4.03 3.55
C ILE A 417 31.51 -3.95 4.82
N ALA A 418 31.79 -4.79 5.81
CA ALA A 418 31.12 -4.79 7.11
C ALA A 418 31.81 -3.84 8.11
N ALA A 419 31.12 -3.54 9.23
CA ALA A 419 31.58 -2.59 10.23
C ALA A 419 32.85 -3.04 10.99
N ASP A 420 33.19 -4.31 10.90
CA ASP A 420 34.39 -4.94 11.47
C ASP A 420 35.62 -4.85 10.54
N GLY A 421 35.47 -4.27 9.34
CA GLY A 421 36.54 -4.08 8.36
C GLY A 421 36.77 -5.25 7.40
N TYR A 422 35.97 -6.33 7.49
CA TYR A 422 36.08 -7.47 6.58
C TYR A 422 35.27 -7.25 5.29
N SER A 423 35.87 -7.65 4.15
CA SER A 423 35.25 -7.61 2.83
C SER A 423 34.57 -8.94 2.51
N TYR A 424 33.27 -8.89 2.26
CA TYR A 424 32.50 -10.07 1.88
C TYR A 424 32.33 -10.11 0.35
N GLU A 425 33.28 -10.79 -0.29
CA GLU A 425 33.24 -11.00 -1.73
C GLU A 425 32.18 -12.02 -2.10
N ARG A 426 31.47 -11.73 -3.20
CA ARG A 426 30.46 -12.64 -3.76
C ARG A 426 31.01 -14.05 -4.00
N ALA A 427 32.23 -14.17 -4.50
CA ALA A 427 32.87 -15.46 -4.77
C ALA A 427 33.08 -16.28 -3.49
N SER A 428 33.48 -15.62 -2.39
CA SER A 428 33.68 -16.23 -1.09
C SER A 428 32.38 -16.71 -0.45
N ILE A 429 31.31 -15.90 -0.55
CA ILE A 429 29.96 -16.30 -0.09
C ILE A 429 29.43 -17.48 -0.92
N GLN A 430 29.62 -17.45 -2.23
CA GLN A 430 29.24 -18.55 -3.12
C GLN A 430 29.97 -19.85 -2.76
N SER A 431 31.29 -19.77 -2.51
CA SER A 431 32.08 -20.92 -2.06
C SER A 431 31.59 -21.46 -0.72
N TRP A 432 31.29 -20.58 0.24
CA TRP A 432 30.77 -20.97 1.57
C TRP A 432 29.44 -21.70 1.48
N LEU A 433 28.51 -21.19 0.66
CA LEU A 433 27.17 -21.77 0.47
C LEU A 433 27.16 -23.04 -0.39
N SER A 434 28.14 -23.20 -1.28
CA SER A 434 28.36 -24.45 -2.04
C SER A 434 29.03 -25.56 -1.21
N GLY A 435 29.64 -25.21 -0.08
CA GLY A 435 30.21 -26.15 0.87
C GLY A 435 29.15 -26.91 1.67
N LYS A 436 29.58 -27.77 2.60
CA LYS A 436 28.66 -28.49 3.52
C LYS A 436 28.04 -27.59 4.60
N ASN A 437 28.38 -26.30 4.63
CA ASN A 437 27.96 -25.36 5.67
C ASN A 437 26.56 -24.83 5.38
N LYS A 438 25.61 -25.11 6.29
CA LYS A 438 24.25 -24.58 6.26
C LYS A 438 24.09 -23.39 7.21
N THR A 439 25.10 -22.55 7.34
CA THR A 439 25.10 -21.41 8.27
C THR A 439 25.50 -20.12 7.58
N SER A 440 25.00 -18.99 8.08
CA SER A 440 25.26 -17.67 7.53
C SER A 440 26.74 -17.35 7.68
N PRO A 441 27.45 -16.97 6.62
CA PRO A 441 28.86 -16.59 6.71
C PRO A 441 29.09 -15.31 7.54
N MET A 442 28.02 -14.57 7.85
CA MET A 442 28.07 -13.30 8.58
C MET A 442 27.60 -13.41 10.02
N THR A 443 26.68 -14.35 10.32
CA THR A 443 26.07 -14.48 11.66
C THR A 443 26.24 -15.86 12.28
N ASN A 444 26.78 -16.83 11.55
CA ASN A 444 26.89 -18.26 11.92
C ASN A 444 25.56 -18.94 12.29
N LEU A 445 24.42 -18.26 12.09
CA LEU A 445 23.10 -18.82 12.31
C LEU A 445 22.74 -19.81 11.19
N PRO A 446 21.92 -20.84 11.47
CA PRO A 446 21.45 -21.77 10.43
C PRO A 446 20.74 -21.04 9.30
N LEU A 447 21.14 -21.31 8.05
CA LEU A 447 20.51 -20.77 6.85
C LEU A 447 19.32 -21.63 6.47
N GLN A 448 18.18 -20.97 6.27
CA GLN A 448 16.94 -21.61 5.83
C GLN A 448 17.01 -22.04 4.35
N THR A 449 17.83 -21.38 3.53
CA THR A 449 18.13 -21.75 2.15
C THR A 449 19.59 -21.39 1.78
N THR A 450 20.19 -22.10 0.84
CA THR A 450 21.51 -21.77 0.27
C THR A 450 21.41 -21.16 -1.14
N ILE A 451 20.18 -20.89 -1.60
CA ILE A 451 19.90 -20.36 -2.94
C ILE A 451 20.21 -18.86 -2.94
N LEU A 452 21.12 -18.46 -3.83
CA LEU A 452 21.46 -17.05 -4.03
C LEU A 452 20.58 -16.42 -5.09
N THR A 453 19.66 -15.57 -4.66
CA THR A 453 18.78 -14.82 -5.56
C THR A 453 19.37 -13.43 -5.84
N PRO A 454 19.81 -13.14 -7.07
CA PRO A 454 20.36 -11.82 -7.38
C PRO A 454 19.25 -10.77 -7.43
N ASN A 455 19.30 -9.78 -6.54
CA ASN A 455 18.40 -8.64 -6.58
C ASN A 455 18.84 -7.64 -7.66
N ARG A 456 18.52 -7.96 -8.92
CA ARG A 456 18.90 -7.16 -10.10
C ARG A 456 18.23 -5.79 -10.11
N SER A 457 17.02 -5.70 -9.57
CA SER A 457 16.25 -4.45 -9.42
C SER A 457 16.96 -3.50 -8.48
N LEU A 458 17.33 -3.96 -7.27
CA LEU A 458 18.09 -3.18 -6.31
C LEU A 458 19.44 -2.73 -6.86
N LYS A 459 20.18 -3.63 -7.52
CA LYS A 459 21.46 -3.29 -8.16
C LYS A 459 21.34 -2.21 -9.24
N THR A 460 20.25 -2.23 -10.00
CA THR A 460 19.99 -1.23 -11.05
C THR A 460 19.54 0.10 -10.45
N ALA A 461 18.76 0.05 -9.37
CA ALA A 461 18.31 1.23 -8.63
C ALA A 461 19.48 1.95 -7.94
N ILE A 462 20.39 1.22 -7.27
CA ILE A 462 21.62 1.77 -6.69
C ILE A 462 22.48 2.45 -7.76
N ARG A 463 22.69 1.80 -8.91
CA ARG A 463 23.49 2.39 -10.02
C ARG A 463 22.89 3.66 -10.62
N ARG A 464 21.56 3.76 -10.65
CA ARG A 464 20.84 4.96 -11.11
C ARG A 464 20.85 6.08 -10.05
N TRP A 465 21.02 5.73 -8.79
CA TRP A 465 21.17 6.69 -7.71
C TRP A 465 22.60 7.25 -7.63
N GLU A 466 23.62 6.46 -7.99
CA GLU A 466 25.02 6.91 -8.08
C GLU A 466 25.32 7.79 -9.31
N SER A 467 24.47 7.76 -10.34
CA SER A 467 24.59 8.53 -11.59
C SER A 467 23.86 9.85 -11.51
#